data_AF-A0A918WJ61-F1
#
_entry.id   AF-A0A918WJ61-F1
#
_cell.length_a   1.000
_cell.length_b   1.000
_cell.length_c   1.000
_cell.angle_alpha   90.00
_cell.angle_beta   90.00
_cell.angle_gamma   90.00
#
_symmetry.space_group_name_H-M   'P 1'
#
loop_
_entity.id
_entity.type
_entity.pdbx_description
1 polymer ?
#
loop_
_entity_poly.entity_id
_entity_poly.type
_entity_poly.pdbx_seq_one_letter_code
_entity_poly.pdbx_strand_id
1 'polypeptide(L)'
;MTGFADRSATVTPQGVTVENRFVEDDIRAALAVWERMVRRLASDRQPDGCHALEAYGVGLRARDELARLVAGLPQPAGGLLQEALDRLDDEFRKLTVHDDWFVVQNAFRLSLEGRAARGWWWRRKPPVLPWSRMARLLGTDFDGNPVEDPYDVIGDGLDDPRHRERVPGLVALVGDPAAADHERLTACIALLEWGEAAGYEAVVGAAADPGNVVWYECSIDRKFSVDNTFGQLARAMAFDSGLPGEKGTQAARTEAVRALVRIADGEYFDEQLEGVLESCVAEPGVIEDVEDVVRRGVRLLAGDARLRFDLATQLVDLACAVSTADVRRAIALASEVLAVAPGDRALEHARVIALRAEGSEGERFAGHLRNVGDALRFPAES
;
A
#
# COMPACT_ATOMS: atom_id res chain seq x y z
N MET A 1 -4.92 13.37 32.95
CA MET A 1 -4.26 13.47 34.27
C MET A 1 -5.18 12.86 35.32
N THR A 2 -5.12 11.55 35.47
CA THR A 2 -5.81 10.80 36.53
C THR A 2 -4.78 10.47 37.59
N GLY A 3 -5.04 10.90 38.84
CA GLY A 3 -4.10 10.82 39.94
C GLY A 3 -3.81 9.37 40.34
N PHE A 4 -2.56 8.95 40.20
CA PHE A 4 -2.01 7.84 40.95
C PHE A 4 -1.80 8.32 42.39
N ALA A 5 -2.72 7.94 43.28
CA ALA A 5 -2.58 8.19 44.71
C ALA A 5 -1.37 7.41 45.24
N ASP A 6 -0.49 8.12 45.92
CA ASP A 6 0.65 7.60 46.67
C ASP A 6 0.14 6.65 47.78
N ARG A 7 0.48 5.36 47.68
CA ARG A 7 0.00 4.30 48.58
C ARG A 7 1.10 3.96 49.58
N SER A 8 1.01 4.55 50.76
CA SER A 8 1.87 4.18 51.90
C SER A 8 1.35 2.91 52.58
N ALA A 9 2.20 1.89 52.69
CA ALA A 9 1.88 0.59 53.28
C ALA A 9 1.88 0.64 54.83
N THR A 10 0.91 -0.03 55.45
CA THR A 10 0.88 -0.26 56.91
C THR A 10 1.06 -1.75 57.16
N VAL A 11 2.14 -2.15 57.84
CA VAL A 11 2.45 -3.54 58.16
C VAL A 11 1.76 -3.94 59.46
N THR A 12 0.85 -4.92 59.42
CA THR A 12 0.26 -5.54 60.61
C THR A 12 0.76 -6.98 60.82
N PRO A 13 0.93 -7.46 62.08
CA PRO A 13 1.63 -8.71 62.38
C PRO A 13 0.80 -10.00 62.20
N GLN A 14 -0.42 -9.93 61.67
CA GLN A 14 -1.26 -11.09 61.39
C GLN A 14 -1.36 -11.26 59.88
N GLY A 15 -0.52 -12.18 59.38
CA GLY A 15 -0.14 -12.33 57.98
C GLY A 15 -1.27 -12.74 57.04
N VAL A 16 -1.19 -12.15 55.84
CA VAL A 16 -2.16 -12.16 54.73
C VAL A 16 -3.34 -11.24 55.01
N THR A 17 -3.64 -10.27 54.14
CA THR A 17 -5.06 -10.03 53.78
C THR A 17 -5.31 -9.00 52.67
N VAL A 18 -4.51 -7.94 52.53
CA VAL A 18 -4.92 -6.82 51.65
C VAL A 18 -4.18 -6.78 50.32
N GLU A 19 -2.85 -6.79 50.30
CA GLU A 19 -2.07 -6.74 49.04
C GLU A 19 -2.28 -7.98 48.15
N ASN A 20 -2.34 -9.17 48.74
CA ASN A 20 -2.56 -10.41 47.98
C ASN A 20 -3.94 -10.48 47.32
N ARG A 21 -4.97 -9.87 47.92
CA ARG A 21 -6.32 -9.89 47.37
C ARG A 21 -6.43 -9.03 46.10
N PHE A 22 -5.73 -7.90 46.06
CA PHE A 22 -5.69 -7.06 44.86
C PHE A 22 -5.01 -7.75 43.70
N VAL A 23 -3.89 -8.45 43.96
CA VAL A 23 -3.17 -9.21 42.91
C VAL A 23 -4.05 -10.36 42.37
N GLU A 24 -4.78 -11.07 43.24
CA GLU A 24 -5.68 -12.14 42.80
C GLU A 24 -6.83 -11.61 41.94
N ASP A 25 -7.46 -10.51 42.34
CA ASP A 25 -8.56 -9.90 41.59
C ASP A 25 -8.08 -9.35 40.23
N ASP A 26 -6.88 -8.76 40.17
CA ASP A 26 -6.25 -8.29 38.92
C ASP A 26 -5.94 -9.47 37.97
N ILE A 27 -5.37 -10.57 38.49
CA ILE A 27 -5.12 -11.79 37.72
C ILE A 27 -6.42 -12.34 37.17
N ARG A 28 -7.47 -12.47 38.00
CA ARG A 28 -8.76 -13.01 37.59
C ARG A 28 -9.40 -12.15 36.51
N ALA A 29 -9.35 -10.83 36.67
CA ALA A 29 -9.87 -9.89 35.69
C ALA A 29 -9.13 -9.98 34.35
N ALA A 30 -7.80 -9.93 34.36
CA ALA A 30 -7.01 -9.98 33.14
C ALA A 30 -7.15 -11.34 32.42
N LEU A 31 -7.13 -12.45 33.17
CA LEU A 31 -7.33 -13.80 32.63
C LEU A 31 -8.70 -13.95 31.97
N ALA A 32 -9.76 -13.47 32.62
CA ALA A 32 -11.12 -13.51 32.08
C ALA A 32 -11.25 -12.69 30.77
N VAL A 33 -10.53 -11.57 30.66
CA VAL A 33 -10.49 -10.78 29.42
C VAL A 33 -9.75 -11.53 28.31
N TRP A 34 -8.58 -12.09 28.61
CA TRP A 34 -7.78 -12.86 27.64
C TRP A 34 -8.55 -14.08 27.12
N GLU A 35 -9.07 -14.90 28.03
CA GLU A 35 -9.86 -16.09 27.69
C GLU A 35 -11.10 -15.73 26.86
N ARG A 36 -11.83 -14.66 27.22
CA ARG A 36 -13.00 -14.21 26.45
C ARG A 36 -12.61 -13.77 25.05
N MET A 37 -11.41 -13.20 24.86
CA MET A 37 -10.93 -12.85 23.52
C MET A 37 -10.64 -14.12 22.71
N VAL A 38 -9.90 -15.08 23.25
CA VAL A 38 -9.57 -16.35 22.57
C VAL A 38 -10.84 -17.14 22.22
N ARG A 39 -11.78 -17.28 23.16
CA ARG A 39 -13.06 -17.96 22.90
C ARG A 39 -13.89 -17.26 21.81
N ARG A 40 -13.83 -15.93 21.74
CA ARG A 40 -14.52 -15.17 20.68
C ARG A 40 -13.87 -15.38 19.32
N LEU A 41 -12.55 -15.51 19.25
CA LEU A 41 -11.85 -15.87 18.02
C LEU A 41 -12.18 -17.30 17.57
N ALA A 42 -12.41 -18.21 18.52
CA ALA A 42 -12.76 -19.61 18.25
C ALA A 42 -14.22 -19.80 17.80
N SER A 43 -15.12 -18.89 18.18
CA SER A 43 -16.50 -18.93 17.73
C SER A 43 -16.60 -18.27 16.37
N ASP A 44 -16.64 -19.07 15.28
CA ASP A 44 -16.90 -18.61 13.90
C ASP A 44 -18.18 -17.77 13.75
N ARG A 45 -19.05 -17.77 14.77
CA ARG A 45 -20.23 -16.92 14.86
C ARG A 45 -19.87 -15.58 15.48
N GLN A 46 -19.76 -14.55 14.64
CA GLN A 46 -19.90 -13.17 15.09
C GLN A 46 -21.38 -12.80 15.06
N PRO A 47 -22.04 -12.56 16.20
CA PRO A 47 -23.47 -12.24 16.17
C PRO A 47 -23.76 -10.95 15.39
N ASP A 48 -22.89 -9.94 15.39
CA ASP A 48 -23.24 -8.62 14.83
C ASP A 48 -22.04 -7.82 14.26
N GLY A 49 -21.02 -8.48 13.71
CA GLY A 49 -19.99 -7.83 12.87
C GLY A 49 -19.14 -6.74 13.55
N CYS A 50 -19.08 -6.70 14.88
CA CYS A 50 -18.35 -5.66 15.63
C CYS A 50 -17.37 -6.27 16.64
N HIS A 51 -16.31 -6.92 16.16
CA HIS A 51 -15.09 -6.85 16.96
C HIS A 51 -14.55 -5.44 16.77
N ALA A 52 -14.95 -4.50 17.63
CA ALA A 52 -14.26 -3.22 17.66
C ALA A 52 -12.76 -3.52 17.87
N LEU A 53 -11.90 -2.92 17.05
CA LEU A 53 -10.44 -2.96 17.21
C LEU A 53 -10.05 -2.79 18.69
N GLU A 54 -10.72 -1.87 19.39
CA GLU A 54 -10.58 -1.64 20.82
C GLU A 54 -10.71 -2.91 21.69
N ALA A 55 -11.69 -3.78 21.42
CA ALA A 55 -11.91 -5.01 22.17
C ALA A 55 -10.77 -6.02 21.95
N TYR A 56 -10.20 -6.08 20.74
CA TYR A 56 -9.01 -6.87 20.45
C TYR A 56 -7.80 -6.32 21.22
N GLY A 57 -7.60 -5.00 21.20
CA GLY A 57 -6.53 -4.32 21.95
C GLY A 57 -6.65 -4.49 23.46
N VAL A 58 -7.86 -4.51 24.01
CA VAL A 58 -8.12 -4.81 25.42
C VAL A 58 -7.65 -6.22 25.78
N GLY A 59 -7.87 -7.21 24.90
CA GLY A 59 -7.34 -8.55 25.09
C GLY A 59 -5.81 -8.61 25.06
N LEU A 60 -5.17 -7.97 24.08
CA LEU A 60 -3.70 -7.92 24.00
C LEU A 60 -3.06 -7.24 25.22
N ARG A 61 -3.64 -6.14 25.69
CA ARG A 61 -3.19 -5.45 26.91
C ARG A 61 -3.43 -6.29 28.18
N ALA A 62 -4.53 -7.03 28.25
CA ALA A 62 -4.75 -7.98 29.35
C ALA A 62 -3.67 -9.07 29.35
N ARG A 63 -3.19 -9.51 28.18
CA ARG A 63 -2.08 -10.45 28.09
C ARG A 63 -0.74 -9.86 28.51
N ASP A 64 -0.46 -8.60 28.18
CA ASP A 64 0.69 -7.85 28.71
C ASP A 64 0.67 -7.82 30.24
N GLU A 65 -0.50 -7.52 30.81
CA GLU A 65 -0.68 -7.45 32.26
C GLU A 65 -0.51 -8.81 32.93
N LEU A 66 -1.04 -9.90 32.33
CA LEU A 66 -0.82 -11.25 32.82
C LEU A 66 0.66 -11.63 32.81
N ALA A 67 1.42 -11.27 31.76
CA ALA A 67 2.86 -11.50 31.72
C ALA A 67 3.59 -10.79 32.87
N ARG A 68 3.20 -9.55 33.17
CA ARG A 68 3.75 -8.76 34.28
C ARG A 68 3.40 -9.37 35.64
N LEU A 69 2.15 -9.77 35.85
CA LEU A 69 1.66 -10.35 37.10
C LEU A 69 2.31 -11.71 37.38
N VAL A 70 2.42 -12.59 36.37
CA VAL A 70 3.07 -13.91 36.51
C VAL A 70 4.52 -13.79 36.96
N ALA A 71 5.27 -12.83 36.43
CA ALA A 71 6.67 -12.62 36.81
C ALA A 71 6.87 -12.27 38.30
N GLY A 72 5.84 -11.76 38.97
CA GLY A 72 5.86 -11.41 40.39
C GLY A 72 5.31 -12.48 41.35
N LEU A 73 4.76 -13.59 40.84
CA LEU A 73 4.12 -14.60 41.69
C LEU A 73 5.12 -15.60 42.28
N PRO A 74 4.96 -15.98 43.56
CA PRO A 74 5.74 -17.06 44.14
C PRO A 74 5.38 -18.42 43.53
N GLN A 75 6.34 -19.34 43.56
CA GLN A 75 6.09 -20.74 43.21
C GLN A 75 5.35 -21.46 44.35
N PRO A 76 4.42 -22.39 44.06
CA PRO A 76 4.08 -22.95 42.74
C PRO A 76 2.99 -22.19 41.95
N ALA A 77 2.41 -21.12 42.52
CA ALA A 77 1.27 -20.43 41.93
C ALA A 77 1.61 -19.81 40.55
N GLY A 78 2.80 -19.22 40.41
CA GLY A 78 3.27 -18.68 39.12
C GLY A 78 3.34 -19.75 38.02
N GLY A 79 3.82 -20.95 38.35
CA GLY A 79 3.88 -22.07 37.39
C GLY A 79 2.51 -22.55 36.91
N LEU A 80 1.53 -22.67 37.83
CA LEU A 80 0.17 -23.07 37.47
C LEU A 80 -0.54 -22.04 36.59
N LEU A 81 -0.36 -20.75 36.88
CA LEU A 81 -0.91 -19.69 36.04
C LEU A 81 -0.24 -19.67 34.66
N GLN A 82 1.09 -19.82 34.59
CA GLN A 82 1.80 -19.91 33.31
C GLN A 82 1.29 -21.07 32.45
N GLU A 83 1.08 -22.26 33.03
CA GLU A 83 0.54 -23.41 32.31
C GLU A 83 -0.87 -23.13 31.74
N ALA A 84 -1.71 -22.42 32.49
CA ALA A 84 -3.02 -21.99 32.00
C ALA A 84 -2.90 -20.97 30.85
N LEU A 85 -1.96 -20.04 30.92
CA LEU A 85 -1.68 -19.08 29.86
C LEU A 85 -1.13 -19.76 28.61
N ASP A 86 -0.23 -20.74 28.74
CA ASP A 86 0.35 -21.46 27.61
C ASP A 86 -0.74 -22.16 26.79
N ARG A 87 -1.74 -22.76 27.45
CA ARG A 87 -2.91 -23.35 26.76
C ARG A 87 -3.73 -22.32 25.98
N LEU A 88 -3.99 -21.15 26.56
CA LEU A 88 -4.72 -20.08 25.88
C LEU A 88 -3.89 -19.46 24.75
N ASP A 89 -2.58 -19.33 24.93
CA ASP A 89 -1.63 -18.80 23.96
C ASP A 89 -1.47 -19.75 22.76
N ASP A 90 -1.46 -21.06 22.99
CA ASP A 90 -1.48 -22.08 21.93
C ASP A 90 -2.75 -21.97 21.09
N GLU A 91 -3.90 -21.81 21.74
CA GLU A 91 -5.17 -21.66 21.04
C GLU A 91 -5.23 -20.34 20.27
N PHE A 92 -4.77 -19.24 20.88
CA PHE A 92 -4.63 -17.96 20.19
C PHE A 92 -3.74 -18.07 18.95
N ARG A 93 -2.62 -18.82 19.01
CA ARG A 93 -1.75 -19.04 17.83
C ARG A 93 -2.44 -19.78 16.70
N LYS A 94 -3.30 -20.77 17.00
CA LYS A 94 -4.07 -21.49 15.98
C LYS A 94 -5.11 -20.61 15.30
N LEU A 95 -5.69 -19.68 16.05
CA LEU A 95 -6.78 -18.81 15.61
C LEU A 95 -6.30 -17.49 14.97
N THR A 96 -4.99 -17.29 14.86
CA THR A 96 -4.41 -16.06 14.34
C THR A 96 -3.26 -16.36 13.40
N VAL A 97 -2.97 -15.44 12.48
CA VAL A 97 -1.80 -15.47 11.58
C VAL A 97 -0.78 -14.44 12.03
N HIS A 98 0.44 -14.51 11.49
CA HIS A 98 1.44 -13.47 11.73
C HIS A 98 0.97 -12.14 11.13
N ASP A 99 1.23 -11.05 11.83
CA ASP A 99 0.90 -9.69 11.38
C ASP A 99 2.12 -9.07 10.70
N ASP A 100 2.49 -9.62 9.53
CA ASP A 100 3.68 -9.21 8.76
C ASP A 100 3.66 -7.73 8.37
N TRP A 101 2.46 -7.17 8.24
CA TRP A 101 2.21 -5.79 7.85
C TRP A 101 1.95 -4.85 9.04
N PHE A 102 2.11 -5.35 10.26
CA PHE A 102 1.89 -4.59 11.50
C PHE A 102 0.49 -3.95 11.57
N VAL A 103 -0.54 -4.54 10.95
CA VAL A 103 -1.90 -3.99 10.89
C VAL A 103 -2.45 -3.69 12.29
N VAL A 104 -2.28 -4.62 13.23
CA VAL A 104 -2.73 -4.45 14.61
C VAL A 104 -1.96 -3.31 15.28
N GLN A 105 -0.64 -3.29 15.13
CA GLN A 105 0.22 -2.30 15.80
C GLN A 105 0.03 -0.88 15.22
N ASN A 106 -0.18 -0.78 13.92
CA ASN A 106 -0.52 0.46 13.21
C ASN A 106 -1.90 0.98 13.63
N ALA A 107 -2.89 0.08 13.76
CA ALA A 107 -4.23 0.43 14.20
C ALA A 107 -4.25 1.00 15.64
N PHE A 108 -3.29 0.61 16.49
CA PHE A 108 -3.06 1.22 17.81
C PHE A 108 -2.03 2.35 17.83
N ARG A 109 -1.52 2.78 16.67
CA ARG A 109 -0.53 3.86 16.51
C ARG A 109 0.70 3.70 17.41
N LEU A 110 1.21 2.47 17.53
CA LEU A 110 2.40 2.20 18.33
C LEU A 110 3.67 2.70 17.62
N SER A 111 4.51 3.47 18.34
CA SER A 111 5.85 3.87 17.88
C SER A 111 6.76 2.65 17.68
N LEU A 112 7.85 2.77 16.90
CA LEU A 112 8.78 1.66 16.66
C LEU A 112 9.32 1.05 17.97
N GLU A 113 9.71 1.88 18.94
CA GLU A 113 10.12 1.42 20.27
C GLU A 113 8.96 0.72 21.00
N GLY A 114 7.76 1.29 20.90
CA GLY A 114 6.53 0.71 21.42
C GLY A 114 6.16 -0.63 20.78
N ARG A 115 6.62 -0.93 19.56
CA ARG A 115 6.45 -2.24 18.90
C ARG A 115 7.45 -3.26 19.41
N ALA A 116 8.71 -2.86 19.55
CA ALA A 116 9.79 -3.73 20.02
C ALA A 116 9.56 -4.21 21.46
N ALA A 117 8.94 -3.37 22.31
CA ALA A 117 8.67 -3.66 23.71
C ALA A 117 7.48 -4.61 23.96
N ARG A 118 6.70 -4.96 22.94
CA ARG A 118 5.48 -5.77 23.11
C ARG A 118 5.75 -7.27 23.00
N GLY A 119 4.93 -8.05 23.69
CA GLY A 119 4.95 -9.51 23.59
C GLY A 119 4.60 -9.99 22.17
N TRP A 120 5.00 -11.22 21.84
CA TRP A 120 4.80 -11.81 20.51
C TRP A 120 3.32 -11.84 20.07
N TRP A 121 2.37 -11.84 21.00
CA TRP A 121 0.94 -11.80 20.70
C TRP A 121 0.49 -10.52 19.98
N TRP A 122 1.25 -9.41 20.07
CA TRP A 122 1.00 -8.20 19.30
C TRP A 122 1.44 -8.30 17.83
N ARG A 123 2.16 -9.35 17.46
CA ARG A 123 2.59 -9.65 16.08
C ARG A 123 1.66 -10.66 15.41
N ARG A 124 0.44 -10.76 15.91
CA ARG A 124 -0.58 -11.67 15.37
C ARG A 124 -1.87 -10.93 15.14
N LYS A 125 -2.59 -11.36 14.12
CA LYS A 125 -3.91 -10.85 13.76
C LYS A 125 -4.87 -12.00 13.49
N PRO A 126 -6.18 -11.84 13.71
CA PRO A 126 -7.16 -12.77 13.17
C PRO A 126 -7.00 -12.86 11.63
N PRO A 127 -7.24 -14.03 10.99
CA PRO A 127 -7.10 -14.18 9.54
C PRO A 127 -7.91 -13.13 8.78
N VAL A 128 -9.19 -12.97 9.15
CA VAL A 128 -10.08 -11.91 8.70
C VAL A 128 -10.13 -10.84 9.79
N LEU A 129 -9.95 -9.56 9.45
CA LEU A 129 -10.00 -8.45 10.40
C LEU A 129 -11.44 -7.93 10.55
N PRO A 130 -12.21 -8.37 11.55
CA PRO A 130 -13.62 -7.97 11.68
C PRO A 130 -13.86 -6.47 11.88
N TRP A 131 -12.83 -5.69 12.24
CA TRP A 131 -12.94 -4.23 12.36
C TRP A 131 -12.62 -3.47 11.07
N SER A 132 -11.93 -4.04 10.08
CA SER A 132 -11.62 -3.28 8.88
C SER A 132 -12.82 -3.26 7.94
N ARG A 133 -13.16 -2.06 7.46
CA ARG A 133 -14.12 -1.91 6.36
C ARG A 133 -13.60 -2.63 5.13
N MET A 134 -12.28 -2.59 4.91
CA MET A 134 -11.63 -3.33 3.86
C MET A 134 -11.90 -4.84 3.92
N ALA A 135 -11.73 -5.50 5.08
CA ALA A 135 -11.97 -6.95 5.16
C ALA A 135 -13.44 -7.31 4.92
N ARG A 136 -14.38 -6.42 5.25
CA ARG A 136 -15.79 -6.62 4.91
C ARG A 136 -16.06 -6.50 3.41
N LEU A 137 -15.28 -5.68 2.71
CA LEU A 137 -15.46 -5.40 1.28
C LEU A 137 -14.65 -6.34 0.39
N LEU A 138 -13.44 -6.71 0.77
CA LEU A 138 -12.49 -7.49 -0.05
C LEU A 138 -11.85 -8.66 0.72
N GLY A 139 -12.26 -8.94 1.96
CA GLY A 139 -11.70 -10.04 2.76
C GLY A 139 -12.36 -11.40 2.53
N THR A 140 -13.40 -11.45 1.70
CA THR A 140 -13.99 -12.69 1.18
C THR A 140 -14.19 -12.60 -0.33
N ASP A 141 -14.08 -13.73 -1.01
CA ASP A 141 -14.47 -13.87 -2.42
C ASP A 141 -15.98 -13.64 -2.61
N PHE A 142 -16.46 -13.75 -3.85
CA PHE A 142 -17.87 -13.52 -4.16
C PHE A 142 -18.81 -14.64 -3.68
N ASP A 143 -18.28 -15.79 -3.27
CA ASP A 143 -19.03 -16.92 -2.72
C ASP A 143 -19.01 -16.95 -1.18
N GLY A 144 -18.32 -15.98 -0.57
CA GLY A 144 -18.25 -15.79 0.88
C GLY A 144 -17.10 -16.54 1.56
N ASN A 145 -16.19 -17.15 0.79
CA ASN A 145 -15.00 -17.78 1.36
C ASN A 145 -13.95 -16.71 1.71
N PRO A 146 -13.25 -16.84 2.85
CA PRO A 146 -12.15 -15.93 3.19
C PRO A 146 -11.04 -15.96 2.15
N VAL A 147 -10.47 -14.80 1.84
CA VAL A 147 -9.26 -14.68 1.02
C VAL A 147 -8.08 -14.19 1.86
N GLU A 148 -6.87 -14.60 1.49
CA GLU A 148 -5.64 -14.12 2.15
C GLU A 148 -5.19 -12.77 1.58
N ASP A 149 -5.36 -12.58 0.26
CA ASP A 149 -4.99 -11.37 -0.46
C ASP A 149 -6.25 -10.69 -1.05
N PRO A 150 -6.56 -9.43 -0.68
CA PRO A 150 -7.66 -8.69 -1.30
C PRO A 150 -7.50 -8.48 -2.81
N TYR A 151 -6.28 -8.52 -3.36
CA TYR A 151 -6.06 -8.38 -4.81
C TYR A 151 -6.64 -9.54 -5.62
N ASP A 152 -6.75 -10.74 -5.03
CA ASP A 152 -7.43 -11.88 -5.69
C ASP A 152 -8.89 -11.52 -5.97
N VAL A 153 -9.57 -10.88 -5.01
CA VAL A 153 -10.97 -10.48 -5.16
C VAL A 153 -11.14 -9.29 -6.10
N ILE A 154 -10.14 -8.42 -6.18
CA ILE A 154 -10.14 -7.33 -7.17
C ILE A 154 -10.04 -7.94 -8.57
N GLY A 155 -9.11 -8.86 -8.80
CA GLY A 155 -8.96 -9.57 -10.07
C GLY A 155 -10.22 -10.34 -10.46
N ASP A 156 -10.76 -11.16 -9.56
CA ASP A 156 -12.00 -11.92 -9.79
C ASP A 156 -13.21 -11.02 -10.08
N GLY A 157 -13.21 -9.79 -9.54
CA GLY A 157 -14.30 -8.83 -9.72
C GLY A 157 -14.46 -8.35 -11.16
N LEU A 158 -13.44 -8.49 -12.01
CA LEU A 158 -13.54 -8.14 -13.42
C LEU A 158 -14.55 -9.00 -14.17
N ASP A 159 -14.57 -10.30 -13.85
CA ASP A 159 -15.46 -11.28 -14.47
C ASP A 159 -16.75 -11.51 -13.68
N ASP A 160 -16.78 -11.12 -12.39
CA ASP A 160 -17.96 -11.30 -11.53
C ASP A 160 -18.81 -10.02 -11.40
N PRO A 161 -20.06 -9.99 -11.90
CA PRO A 161 -20.91 -8.81 -11.81
C PRO A 161 -21.27 -8.39 -10.37
N ARG A 162 -21.08 -9.26 -9.36
CA ARG A 162 -21.32 -8.98 -7.94
C ARG A 162 -20.33 -7.97 -7.35
N HIS A 163 -19.21 -7.66 -8.02
CA HIS A 163 -18.32 -6.57 -7.58
C HIS A 163 -19.04 -5.23 -7.41
N ARG A 164 -20.10 -4.99 -8.21
CA ARG A 164 -20.91 -3.77 -8.16
C ARG A 164 -21.56 -3.54 -6.80
N GLU A 165 -21.85 -4.60 -6.04
CA GLU A 165 -22.41 -4.50 -4.69
C GLU A 165 -21.40 -3.92 -3.68
N ARG A 166 -20.10 -4.06 -3.96
CA ARG A 166 -18.99 -3.58 -3.10
C ARG A 166 -18.60 -2.13 -3.42
N VAL A 167 -18.89 -1.64 -4.64
CA VAL A 167 -18.50 -0.30 -5.12
C VAL A 167 -18.91 0.82 -4.16
N PRO A 168 -20.17 0.95 -3.67
CA PRO A 168 -20.53 2.04 -2.76
C PRO A 168 -19.71 2.05 -1.46
N GLY A 169 -19.37 0.86 -0.95
CA GLY A 169 -18.54 0.71 0.24
C GLY A 169 -17.09 1.12 -0.01
N LEU A 170 -16.53 0.78 -1.18
CA LEU A 170 -15.17 1.17 -1.56
C LEU A 170 -15.06 2.69 -1.78
N VAL A 171 -16.05 3.31 -2.43
CA VAL A 171 -16.13 4.77 -2.59
C VAL A 171 -16.14 5.47 -1.23
N ALA A 172 -16.98 4.99 -0.30
CA ALA A 172 -17.00 5.51 1.05
C ALA A 172 -15.67 5.31 1.78
N LEU A 173 -14.97 4.21 1.52
CA LEU A 173 -13.69 3.90 2.15
C LEU A 173 -12.55 4.80 1.65
N VAL A 174 -12.45 5.09 0.36
CA VAL A 174 -11.43 6.01 -0.21
C VAL A 174 -11.47 7.39 0.46
N GLY A 175 -12.69 7.91 0.69
CA GLY A 175 -12.91 9.21 1.31
C GLY A 175 -12.88 9.24 2.84
N ASP A 176 -12.72 8.10 3.52
CA ASP A 176 -12.83 8.04 4.98
C ASP A 176 -11.49 8.41 5.66
N PRO A 177 -11.40 9.56 6.36
CA PRO A 177 -10.17 9.95 7.06
C PRO A 177 -9.88 9.09 8.30
N ALA A 178 -10.82 8.26 8.76
CA ALA A 178 -10.62 7.33 9.86
C ALA A 178 -10.09 5.96 9.38
N ALA A 179 -10.15 5.67 8.08
CA ALA A 179 -9.60 4.45 7.51
C ALA A 179 -8.07 4.52 7.42
N ALA A 180 -7.42 3.36 7.51
CA ALA A 180 -5.97 3.30 7.34
C ALA A 180 -5.56 3.58 5.89
N ASP A 181 -4.42 4.22 5.69
CA ASP A 181 -3.98 4.70 4.38
C ASP A 181 -3.91 3.58 3.33
N HIS A 182 -3.39 2.40 3.71
CA HIS A 182 -3.38 1.22 2.85
C HIS A 182 -4.79 0.71 2.47
N GLU A 183 -5.77 0.78 3.38
CA GLU A 183 -7.15 0.39 3.05
C GLU A 183 -7.75 1.35 2.02
N ARG A 184 -7.44 2.64 2.14
CA ARG A 184 -7.91 3.65 1.18
C ARG A 184 -7.26 3.41 -0.19
N LEU A 185 -5.96 3.12 -0.22
CA LEU A 185 -5.23 2.83 -1.45
C LEU A 185 -5.77 1.59 -2.14
N THR A 186 -5.90 0.47 -1.42
CA THR A 186 -6.46 -0.77 -1.97
C THR A 186 -7.90 -0.57 -2.46
N ALA A 187 -8.71 0.25 -1.78
CA ALA A 187 -10.05 0.57 -2.26
C ALA A 187 -10.02 1.38 -3.55
N CYS A 188 -9.07 2.32 -3.68
CA CYS A 188 -8.86 3.05 -4.92
C CYS A 188 -8.42 2.12 -6.05
N ILE A 189 -7.47 1.21 -5.81
CA ILE A 189 -7.02 0.21 -6.79
C ILE A 189 -8.20 -0.65 -7.26
N ALA A 190 -9.03 -1.14 -6.35
CA ALA A 190 -10.23 -1.91 -6.70
C ALA A 190 -11.17 -1.12 -7.63
N LEU A 191 -11.43 0.15 -7.32
CA LEU A 191 -12.26 1.01 -8.16
C LEU A 191 -11.64 1.27 -9.54
N LEU A 192 -10.30 1.40 -9.62
CA LEU A 192 -9.59 1.62 -10.89
C LEU A 192 -9.62 0.38 -11.77
N GLU A 193 -9.31 -0.80 -11.22
CA GLU A 193 -9.36 -2.07 -11.99
C GLU A 193 -10.78 -2.36 -12.47
N TRP A 194 -11.79 -2.10 -11.65
CA TRP A 194 -13.19 -2.24 -12.07
C TRP A 194 -13.68 -1.08 -12.95
N GLY A 195 -12.85 -0.12 -13.34
CA GLY A 195 -13.22 0.95 -14.25
C GLY A 195 -14.27 1.93 -13.71
N GLU A 196 -14.35 2.10 -12.39
CA GLU A 196 -15.31 2.98 -11.71
C GLU A 196 -14.84 4.43 -11.71
N ALA A 197 -15.75 5.36 -12.04
CA ALA A 197 -15.45 6.80 -12.13
C ALA A 197 -14.83 7.38 -10.86
N ALA A 198 -15.31 6.93 -9.69
CA ALA A 198 -14.82 7.40 -8.39
C ALA A 198 -13.33 7.08 -8.15
N GLY A 199 -12.82 5.98 -8.72
CA GLY A 199 -11.38 5.67 -8.68
C GLY A 199 -10.58 6.69 -9.47
N TYR A 200 -11.01 7.00 -10.69
CA TYR A 200 -10.36 8.00 -11.54
C TYR A 200 -10.38 9.40 -10.92
N GLU A 201 -11.52 9.81 -10.35
CA GLU A 201 -11.65 11.09 -9.64
C GLU A 201 -10.69 11.18 -8.45
N ALA A 202 -10.53 10.08 -7.69
CA ALA A 202 -9.57 10.02 -6.59
C ALA A 202 -8.12 10.17 -7.07
N VAL A 203 -7.76 9.59 -8.22
CA VAL A 203 -6.43 9.76 -8.84
C VAL A 203 -6.19 11.21 -9.26
N VAL A 204 -7.17 11.85 -9.90
CA VAL A 204 -7.07 13.27 -10.30
C VAL A 204 -6.88 14.16 -9.07
N GLY A 205 -7.67 13.93 -8.02
CA GLY A 205 -7.54 14.66 -6.75
C GLY A 205 -6.18 14.44 -6.08
N ALA A 206 -5.67 13.21 -6.09
CA ALA A 206 -4.35 12.87 -5.55
C ALA A 206 -3.20 13.53 -6.32
N ALA A 207 -3.26 13.52 -7.64
CA ALA A 207 -2.22 14.10 -8.50
C ALA A 207 -2.16 15.64 -8.42
N ALA A 208 -3.20 16.30 -7.93
CA ALA A 208 -3.21 17.76 -7.75
C ALA A 208 -2.27 18.23 -6.61
N ASP A 209 -2.00 17.36 -5.62
CA ASP A 209 -1.08 17.64 -4.51
C ASP A 209 -0.39 16.34 -4.03
N PRO A 210 0.53 15.76 -4.84
CA PRO A 210 1.07 14.42 -4.62
C PRO A 210 1.67 14.21 -3.24
N GLY A 211 2.40 15.21 -2.72
CA GLY A 211 3.10 15.12 -1.43
C GLY A 211 2.22 15.17 -0.19
N ASN A 212 0.93 15.52 -0.32
CA ASN A 212 -0.03 15.55 0.80
C ASN A 212 -1.11 14.47 0.69
N VAL A 213 -0.98 13.55 -0.27
CA VAL A 213 -1.95 12.47 -0.41
C VAL A 213 -1.79 11.50 0.76
N VAL A 214 -2.92 11.13 1.32
CA VAL A 214 -3.02 10.26 2.51
C VAL A 214 -2.35 8.89 2.34
N TRP A 215 -2.28 8.37 1.11
CA TRP A 215 -1.62 7.11 0.81
C TRP A 215 -0.22 7.26 0.23
N TYR A 216 0.39 8.44 0.28
CA TYR A 216 1.79 8.61 -0.08
C TYR A 216 2.69 7.72 0.80
N GLU A 217 3.74 7.14 0.23
CA GLU A 217 4.65 6.16 0.86
C GLU A 217 4.01 4.81 1.24
N CYS A 218 2.78 4.51 0.79
CA CYS A 218 2.17 3.21 1.04
C CYS A 218 2.78 2.07 0.20
N SER A 219 3.42 2.39 -0.93
CA SER A 219 4.14 1.45 -1.78
C SER A 219 5.55 1.97 -2.00
N ILE A 220 6.57 1.27 -1.51
CA ILE A 220 7.97 1.67 -1.69
C ILE A 220 8.63 0.76 -2.72
N ASP A 221 9.18 1.36 -3.77
CA ASP A 221 10.01 0.63 -4.72
C ASP A 221 11.31 0.16 -4.06
N ARG A 222 11.65 -1.10 -4.29
CA ARG A 222 12.84 -1.72 -3.71
C ARG A 222 14.13 -1.20 -4.35
N LYS A 223 14.12 -0.85 -5.64
CA LYS A 223 15.34 -0.51 -6.40
C LYS A 223 15.86 0.87 -6.01
N PHE A 224 14.99 1.85 -5.90
CA PHE A 224 15.33 3.25 -5.61
C PHE A 224 14.95 3.66 -4.18
N SER A 225 14.21 2.84 -3.43
CA SER A 225 13.72 3.18 -2.07
C SER A 225 12.92 4.49 -2.05
N VAL A 226 12.10 4.68 -3.08
CA VAL A 226 11.20 5.84 -3.25
C VAL A 226 9.75 5.37 -3.26
N ASP A 227 8.83 6.29 -3.02
CA ASP A 227 7.41 6.01 -3.19
C ASP A 227 7.11 5.60 -4.64
N ASN A 228 6.28 4.58 -4.80
CA ASN A 228 5.77 4.05 -6.05
C ASN A 228 4.24 3.89 -5.95
N THR A 229 3.57 4.71 -5.14
CA THR A 229 2.12 4.62 -4.96
C THR A 229 1.40 5.01 -6.24
N PHE A 230 1.85 6.08 -6.91
CA PHE A 230 1.29 6.49 -8.20
C PHE A 230 1.57 5.46 -9.33
N GLY A 231 2.69 4.73 -9.28
CA GLY A 231 2.93 3.60 -10.17
C GLY A 231 1.92 2.46 -9.99
N GLN A 232 1.52 2.14 -8.75
CA GLN A 232 0.46 1.14 -8.51
C GLN A 232 -0.91 1.60 -9.04
N LEU A 233 -1.23 2.89 -8.91
CA LEU A 233 -2.46 3.46 -9.48
C LEU A 233 -2.44 3.41 -11.01
N ALA A 234 -1.31 3.72 -11.64
CA ALA A 234 -1.13 3.59 -13.09
C ALA A 234 -1.33 2.14 -13.55
N ARG A 235 -0.71 1.18 -12.85
CA ARG A 235 -0.85 -0.26 -13.11
C ARG A 235 -2.31 -0.72 -13.04
N ALA A 236 -3.03 -0.33 -11.98
CA ALA A 236 -4.42 -0.67 -11.78
C ALA A 236 -5.31 -0.21 -12.96
N MET A 237 -5.05 0.97 -13.50
CA MET A 237 -5.77 1.49 -14.67
C MET A 237 -5.41 0.78 -15.99
N ALA A 238 -4.31 0.04 -16.04
CA ALA A 238 -3.83 -0.63 -17.25
C ALA A 238 -4.46 -2.03 -17.46
N PHE A 239 -5.12 -2.61 -16.44
CA PHE A 239 -5.50 -4.02 -16.43
C PHE A 239 -6.56 -4.37 -17.50
N ASP A 240 -7.59 -3.53 -17.68
CA ASP A 240 -8.60 -3.70 -18.74
C ASP A 240 -8.90 -2.35 -19.42
N SER A 241 -8.47 -2.21 -20.68
CA SER A 241 -8.71 -1.00 -21.48
C SER A 241 -10.12 -0.92 -22.09
N GLY A 242 -10.87 -2.04 -22.12
CA GLY A 242 -12.22 -2.11 -22.67
C GLY A 242 -13.30 -1.72 -21.67
N LEU A 243 -13.15 -2.16 -20.41
CA LEU A 243 -14.13 -1.93 -19.34
C LEU A 243 -14.56 -0.46 -19.15
N PRO A 244 -13.67 0.55 -19.21
CA PRO A 244 -14.06 1.95 -19.11
C PRO A 244 -14.97 2.42 -20.25
N GLY A 245 -14.80 1.87 -21.45
CA GLY A 245 -15.67 2.11 -22.59
C GLY A 245 -17.08 1.54 -22.37
N GLU A 246 -17.17 0.32 -21.84
CA GLU A 246 -18.43 -0.34 -21.51
C GLU A 246 -19.21 0.39 -20.40
N LYS A 247 -18.50 0.90 -19.39
CA LYS A 247 -19.08 1.65 -18.27
C LYS A 247 -19.33 3.14 -18.58
N GLY A 248 -18.86 3.64 -19.72
CA GLY A 248 -18.94 5.06 -20.06
C GLY A 248 -18.04 5.97 -19.19
N THR A 249 -16.98 5.40 -18.61
CA THR A 249 -16.02 6.09 -17.74
C THR A 249 -14.68 6.42 -18.44
N GLN A 250 -14.57 6.15 -19.75
CA GLN A 250 -13.36 6.42 -20.55
C GLN A 250 -12.84 7.86 -20.38
N ALA A 251 -13.69 8.88 -20.44
CA ALA A 251 -13.26 10.27 -20.29
C ALA A 251 -12.63 10.56 -18.91
N ALA A 252 -13.18 9.95 -17.84
CA ALA A 252 -12.62 10.07 -16.50
C ALA A 252 -11.27 9.35 -16.40
N ARG A 253 -11.14 8.16 -17.00
CA ARG A 253 -9.86 7.45 -17.12
C ARG A 253 -8.81 8.28 -17.83
N THR A 254 -9.15 8.87 -18.98
CA THR A 254 -8.24 9.73 -19.74
C THR A 254 -7.77 10.91 -18.89
N GLU A 255 -8.65 11.60 -18.17
CA GLU A 255 -8.22 12.69 -17.29
C GLU A 255 -7.34 12.20 -16.13
N ALA A 256 -7.61 11.04 -15.53
CA ALA A 256 -6.74 10.45 -14.52
C ALA A 256 -5.35 10.14 -15.07
N VAL A 257 -5.24 9.55 -16.27
CA VAL A 257 -3.95 9.30 -16.94
C VAL A 257 -3.22 10.61 -17.21
N ARG A 258 -3.91 11.63 -17.71
CA ARG A 258 -3.32 12.97 -17.93
C ARG A 258 -2.80 13.58 -16.64
N ALA A 259 -3.54 13.43 -15.53
CA ALA A 259 -3.11 13.90 -14.23
C ALA A 259 -1.83 13.20 -13.75
N LEU A 260 -1.71 11.89 -13.94
CA LEU A 260 -0.47 11.13 -13.64
C LEU A 260 0.70 11.55 -14.53
N VAL A 261 0.47 11.72 -15.83
CA VAL A 261 1.49 12.22 -16.77
C VAL A 261 2.02 13.58 -16.30
N ARG A 262 1.14 14.51 -15.92
CA ARG A 262 1.50 15.87 -15.48
C ARG A 262 2.41 15.91 -14.24
N ILE A 263 2.53 14.83 -13.48
CA ILE A 263 3.42 14.74 -12.31
C ILE A 263 4.62 13.79 -12.53
N ALA A 264 4.77 13.19 -13.71
CA ALA A 264 5.78 12.17 -13.98
C ALA A 264 7.23 12.70 -14.11
N ASP A 265 7.45 14.02 -13.99
CA ASP A 265 8.79 14.59 -13.78
C ASP A 265 9.16 14.77 -12.31
N GLY A 266 8.19 14.61 -11.39
CA GLY A 266 8.38 14.75 -9.94
C GLY A 266 8.16 13.46 -9.14
N GLU A 267 7.28 12.58 -9.60
CA GLU A 267 6.94 11.32 -8.93
C GLU A 267 7.46 10.09 -9.70
N TYR A 268 7.73 9.00 -8.98
CA TYR A 268 8.23 7.75 -9.56
C TYR A 268 7.08 6.80 -9.92
N PHE A 269 7.15 6.23 -11.12
CA PHE A 269 6.14 5.32 -11.69
C PHE A 269 6.72 3.96 -12.12
N ASP A 270 8.04 3.78 -12.03
CA ASP A 270 8.75 2.66 -12.68
C ASP A 270 8.33 2.54 -14.16
N GLU A 271 7.96 1.35 -14.62
CA GLU A 271 7.45 1.08 -15.98
C GLU A 271 5.91 1.13 -16.08
N GLN A 272 5.19 1.43 -14.99
CA GLN A 272 3.75 1.21 -14.92
C GLN A 272 2.92 2.27 -15.65
N LEU A 273 3.44 3.49 -15.80
CA LEU A 273 2.74 4.57 -16.50
C LEU A 273 2.72 4.37 -18.02
N GLU A 274 3.72 3.70 -18.60
CA GLU A 274 3.77 3.41 -20.03
C GLU A 274 2.55 2.60 -20.48
N GLY A 275 2.24 1.51 -19.79
CA GLY A 275 1.16 0.60 -20.17
C GLY A 275 -0.22 1.26 -20.19
N VAL A 276 -0.56 2.07 -19.17
CA VAL A 276 -1.83 2.81 -19.18
C VAL A 276 -1.83 3.91 -20.25
N LEU A 277 -0.70 4.59 -20.44
CA LEU A 277 -0.56 5.68 -21.40
C LEU A 277 -0.73 5.21 -22.85
N GLU A 278 -0.21 4.04 -23.21
CA GLU A 278 -0.37 3.47 -24.57
C GLU A 278 -1.84 3.35 -24.99
N SER A 279 -2.74 3.02 -24.05
CA SER A 279 -4.18 2.94 -24.34
C SER A 279 -4.89 4.29 -24.43
N CYS A 280 -4.25 5.38 -23.99
CA CYS A 280 -4.82 6.73 -23.94
C CYS A 280 -4.12 7.72 -24.88
N VAL A 281 -2.98 7.36 -25.48
CA VAL A 281 -2.12 8.34 -26.15
C VAL A 281 -2.75 8.97 -27.41
N ALA A 282 -3.73 8.31 -28.01
CA ALA A 282 -4.52 8.87 -29.12
C ALA A 282 -5.60 9.87 -28.66
N GLU A 283 -5.89 9.96 -27.35
CA GLU A 283 -6.89 10.86 -26.81
C GLU A 283 -6.40 12.33 -26.82
N PRO A 284 -7.30 13.30 -27.04
CA PRO A 284 -6.91 14.71 -27.15
C PRO A 284 -6.15 15.25 -25.93
N GLY A 285 -5.01 15.89 -26.17
CA GLY A 285 -4.22 16.57 -25.13
C GLY A 285 -3.24 15.68 -24.37
N VAL A 286 -3.28 14.36 -24.56
CA VAL A 286 -2.39 13.43 -23.85
C VAL A 286 -0.94 13.58 -24.32
N ILE A 287 -0.70 13.62 -25.64
CA ILE A 287 0.64 13.83 -26.20
C ILE A 287 1.19 15.19 -25.78
N GLU A 288 0.38 16.24 -25.78
CA GLU A 288 0.80 17.58 -25.34
C GLU A 288 1.22 17.60 -23.86
N ASP A 289 0.48 16.92 -22.99
CA ASP A 289 0.85 16.77 -21.57
C ASP A 289 2.19 16.00 -21.43
N VAL A 290 2.41 14.93 -22.22
CA VAL A 290 3.69 14.20 -22.25
C VAL A 290 4.84 15.10 -22.69
N GLU A 291 4.67 15.89 -23.75
CA GLU A 291 5.73 16.79 -24.21
C GLU A 291 6.12 17.82 -23.16
N ASP A 292 5.14 18.42 -22.49
CA ASP A 292 5.42 19.43 -21.46
C ASP A 292 6.20 18.82 -20.29
N VAL A 293 5.80 17.62 -19.84
CA VAL A 293 6.48 16.86 -18.79
C VAL A 293 7.90 16.48 -19.20
N VAL A 294 8.09 15.95 -20.41
CA VAL A 294 9.43 15.61 -20.92
C VAL A 294 10.31 16.86 -20.96
N ARG A 295 9.80 18.00 -21.45
CA ARG A 295 10.57 19.26 -21.49
C ARG A 295 10.91 19.77 -20.09
N ARG A 296 10.01 19.66 -19.11
CA ARG A 296 10.31 20.00 -17.70
C ARG A 296 11.35 19.05 -17.12
N GLY A 297 11.20 17.76 -17.33
CA GLY A 297 12.13 16.72 -16.89
C GLY A 297 13.53 16.88 -17.49
N VAL A 298 13.65 17.22 -18.79
CA VAL A 298 14.93 17.57 -19.44
C VAL A 298 15.59 18.77 -18.77
N ARG A 299 14.82 19.80 -18.39
CA ARG A 299 15.36 20.94 -17.61
C ARG A 299 15.85 20.53 -16.22
N LEU A 300 15.17 19.58 -15.57
CA LEU A 300 15.61 19.03 -14.28
C LEU A 300 16.90 18.22 -14.43
N LEU A 301 17.00 17.37 -15.46
CA LEU A 301 18.18 16.55 -15.78
C LEU A 301 19.41 17.40 -16.14
N ALA A 302 19.21 18.56 -16.80
CA ALA A 302 20.28 19.48 -17.14
C ALA A 302 20.80 20.29 -15.94
N GLY A 303 20.05 20.32 -14.83
CA GLY A 303 20.45 21.00 -13.60
C GLY A 303 21.27 20.12 -12.67
N ASP A 304 21.86 20.73 -11.63
CA ASP A 304 22.63 20.02 -10.60
C ASP A 304 21.73 19.37 -9.52
N ALA A 305 20.44 19.22 -9.78
CA ALA A 305 19.50 18.69 -8.81
C ALA A 305 19.74 17.19 -8.61
N ARG A 306 19.92 16.75 -7.36
CA ARG A 306 19.99 15.34 -7.02
C ARG A 306 18.60 14.72 -7.16
N LEU A 307 18.40 13.93 -8.21
CA LEU A 307 17.16 13.21 -8.45
C LEU A 307 17.06 11.97 -7.55
N ARG A 308 15.84 11.63 -7.12
CA ARG A 308 15.57 10.50 -6.22
C ARG A 308 15.48 9.16 -6.94
N PHE A 309 15.25 9.17 -8.25
CA PHE A 309 15.06 8.00 -9.11
C PHE A 309 15.62 8.25 -10.52
N ASP A 310 15.61 7.22 -11.36
CA ASP A 310 16.08 7.26 -12.75
C ASP A 310 15.08 7.97 -13.67
N LEU A 311 15.05 9.31 -13.56
CA LEU A 311 14.13 10.16 -14.32
C LEU A 311 14.35 10.03 -15.83
N ALA A 312 15.60 9.88 -16.29
CA ALA A 312 15.89 9.77 -17.72
C ALA A 312 15.20 8.56 -18.35
N THR A 313 15.24 7.38 -17.69
CA THR A 313 14.49 6.22 -18.16
C THR A 313 12.98 6.48 -18.17
N GLN A 314 12.42 7.02 -17.09
CA GLN A 314 10.98 7.27 -17.01
C GLN A 314 10.49 8.24 -18.11
N LEU A 315 11.25 9.29 -18.42
CA LEU A 315 10.89 10.21 -19.52
C LEU A 315 10.97 9.54 -20.90
N VAL A 316 11.93 8.60 -21.08
CA VAL A 316 12.00 7.79 -22.30
C VAL A 316 10.80 6.85 -22.39
N ASP A 317 10.33 6.28 -21.28
CA ASP A 317 9.13 5.41 -21.26
C ASP A 317 7.86 6.17 -21.68
N LEU A 318 7.74 7.45 -21.30
CA LEU A 318 6.67 8.31 -21.82
C LEU A 318 6.79 8.52 -23.33
N ALA A 319 8.00 8.72 -23.85
CA ALA A 319 8.22 8.82 -25.29
C ALA A 319 7.96 7.48 -26.01
N CYS A 320 8.25 6.34 -25.38
CA CYS A 320 7.91 5.01 -25.87
C CYS A 320 6.40 4.88 -26.05
N ALA A 321 5.59 5.29 -25.06
CA ALA A 321 4.13 5.28 -25.19
C ALA A 321 3.64 6.16 -26.35
N VAL A 322 4.23 7.35 -26.58
CA VAL A 322 3.90 8.23 -27.72
C VAL A 322 4.17 7.56 -29.07
N SER A 323 5.14 6.65 -29.16
CA SER A 323 5.49 6.02 -30.43
C SER A 323 4.40 5.13 -31.04
N THR A 324 3.39 4.73 -30.26
CA THR A 324 2.24 3.97 -30.79
C THR A 324 1.28 4.83 -31.61
N ALA A 325 1.29 6.16 -31.43
CA ALA A 325 0.46 7.11 -32.17
C ALA A 325 1.25 8.09 -33.05
N ASP A 326 2.42 8.54 -32.61
CA ASP A 326 3.28 9.48 -33.36
C ASP A 326 4.76 9.18 -33.12
N VAL A 327 5.29 8.27 -33.95
CA VAL A 327 6.69 7.82 -33.86
C VAL A 327 7.71 8.94 -34.07
N ARG A 328 7.40 9.94 -34.89
CA ARG A 328 8.31 11.06 -35.14
C ARG A 328 8.45 11.93 -33.90
N ARG A 329 7.33 12.20 -33.23
CA ARG A 329 7.30 12.97 -31.98
C ARG A 329 7.98 12.20 -30.86
N ALA A 330 7.76 10.89 -30.76
CA ALA A 330 8.46 10.01 -29.83
C ALA A 330 10.00 10.05 -30.02
N ILE A 331 10.48 9.93 -31.26
CA ILE A 331 11.92 10.03 -31.58
C ILE A 331 12.48 11.38 -31.12
N ALA A 332 11.77 12.49 -31.39
CA ALA A 332 12.20 13.81 -30.97
C ALA A 332 12.32 13.91 -29.44
N LEU A 333 11.28 13.50 -28.70
CA LEU A 333 11.26 13.51 -27.23
C LEU A 333 12.36 12.66 -26.62
N ALA A 334 12.54 11.42 -27.08
CA ALA A 334 13.59 10.53 -26.58
C ALA A 334 14.99 11.10 -26.89
N SER A 335 15.18 11.70 -28.07
CA SER A 335 16.45 12.33 -28.44
C SER A 335 16.77 13.53 -27.54
N GLU A 336 15.77 14.34 -27.16
CA GLU A 336 15.96 15.45 -26.22
C GLU A 336 16.45 14.97 -24.84
N VAL A 337 15.85 13.90 -24.31
CA VAL A 337 16.26 13.30 -23.03
C VAL A 337 17.69 12.74 -23.11
N LEU A 338 17.97 11.92 -24.12
CA LEU A 338 19.26 11.26 -24.29
C LEU A 338 20.41 12.23 -24.61
N ALA A 339 20.11 13.43 -25.14
CA ALA A 339 21.11 14.45 -25.36
C ALA A 339 21.64 15.06 -24.04
N VAL A 340 20.84 15.06 -22.98
CA VAL A 340 21.19 15.66 -21.68
C VAL A 340 21.64 14.61 -20.67
N ALA A 341 20.95 13.47 -20.62
CA ALA A 341 21.21 12.41 -19.64
C ALA A 341 21.21 11.03 -20.31
N PRO A 342 22.21 10.71 -21.15
CA PRO A 342 22.35 9.38 -21.70
C PRO A 342 22.69 8.37 -20.60
N GLY A 343 21.98 7.25 -20.55
CA GLY A 343 22.23 6.16 -19.62
C GLY A 343 21.85 4.81 -20.21
N ASP A 344 22.53 3.73 -19.79
CA ASP A 344 22.33 2.39 -20.36
C ASP A 344 20.86 1.94 -20.32
N ARG A 345 20.15 2.19 -19.19
CA ARG A 345 18.72 1.83 -19.07
C ARG A 345 17.84 2.67 -19.99
N ALA A 346 18.02 3.98 -20.02
CA ALA A 346 17.28 4.87 -20.91
C ALA A 346 17.51 4.52 -22.39
N LEU A 347 18.74 4.14 -22.78
CA LEU A 347 19.05 3.68 -24.13
C LEU A 347 18.37 2.34 -24.45
N GLU A 348 18.31 1.40 -23.51
CA GLU A 348 17.63 0.12 -23.73
C GLU A 348 16.14 0.33 -23.97
N HIS A 349 15.49 1.15 -23.15
CA HIS A 349 14.06 1.45 -23.29
C HIS A 349 13.78 2.19 -24.61
N ALA A 350 14.64 3.16 -25.01
CA ALA A 350 14.49 3.88 -26.28
C ALA A 350 14.55 2.97 -27.53
N ARG A 351 15.08 1.74 -27.42
CA ARG A 351 15.05 0.78 -28.54
C ARG A 351 13.64 0.40 -28.95
N VAL A 352 12.67 0.45 -28.04
CA VAL A 352 11.26 0.18 -28.33
C VAL A 352 10.75 1.14 -29.41
N ILE A 353 11.12 2.43 -29.34
CA ILE A 353 10.76 3.43 -30.36
C ILE A 353 11.40 3.08 -31.71
N ALA A 354 12.67 2.68 -31.72
CA ALA A 354 13.35 2.30 -32.96
C ALA A 354 12.74 1.05 -33.62
N LEU A 355 12.25 0.10 -32.83
CA LEU A 355 11.57 -1.10 -33.31
C LEU A 355 10.17 -0.79 -33.86
N ARG A 356 9.47 0.19 -33.28
CA ARG A 356 8.15 0.66 -33.75
C ARG A 356 8.25 1.57 -34.99
N ALA A 357 9.38 2.24 -35.18
CA ALA A 357 9.63 3.11 -36.32
C ALA A 357 9.95 2.33 -37.60
N GLU A 358 9.06 2.38 -38.59
CA GLU A 358 9.29 1.75 -39.89
C GLU A 358 10.25 2.56 -40.77
N GLY A 359 11.07 1.83 -41.54
CA GLY A 359 11.93 2.40 -42.59
C GLY A 359 13.08 3.26 -42.08
N SER A 360 13.45 4.27 -42.89
CA SER A 360 14.69 5.03 -42.68
C SER A 360 14.72 5.87 -41.40
N GLU A 361 13.57 6.21 -40.83
CA GLU A 361 13.49 6.96 -39.57
C GLU A 361 13.92 6.08 -38.39
N GLY A 362 13.42 4.84 -38.32
CA GLY A 362 13.83 3.86 -37.32
C GLY A 362 15.30 3.46 -37.44
N GLU A 363 15.80 3.25 -38.67
CA GLU A 363 17.22 2.96 -38.90
C GLU A 363 18.14 4.09 -38.42
N ARG A 364 17.77 5.36 -38.70
CA ARG A 364 18.50 6.53 -38.23
C ARG A 364 18.49 6.65 -36.72
N PHE A 365 17.33 6.46 -36.08
CA PHE A 365 17.23 6.52 -34.64
C PHE A 365 18.00 5.38 -33.97
N ALA A 366 17.92 4.15 -34.48
CA ALA A 366 18.75 3.04 -34.01
C ALA A 366 20.26 3.32 -34.17
N GLY A 367 20.66 3.97 -35.26
CA GLY A 367 22.03 4.46 -35.45
C GLY A 367 22.44 5.50 -34.41
N HIS A 368 21.54 6.44 -34.10
CA HIS A 368 21.75 7.42 -33.03
C HIS A 368 21.93 6.75 -31.67
N LEU A 369 21.06 5.80 -31.28
CA LEU A 369 21.18 5.06 -30.02
C LEU A 369 22.52 4.32 -29.89
N ARG A 370 22.99 3.69 -30.97
CA ARG A 370 24.33 3.06 -31.01
C ARG A 370 25.45 4.07 -30.76
N ASN A 371 25.42 5.20 -31.45
CA ASN A 371 26.44 6.24 -31.30
C ASN A 371 26.46 6.81 -29.88
N VAL A 372 25.30 7.06 -29.27
CA VAL A 372 25.20 7.53 -27.88
C VAL A 372 25.72 6.47 -26.91
N GLY A 373 25.34 5.20 -27.10
CA GLY A 373 25.83 4.09 -26.28
C GLY A 373 27.35 3.86 -26.40
N ASP A 374 27.93 4.01 -27.59
CA ASP A 374 29.37 3.90 -27.80
C ASP A 374 30.12 5.05 -27.12
N ALA A 375 29.58 6.27 -27.19
CA ALA A 375 30.15 7.43 -26.49
C ALA A 375 30.13 7.27 -24.96
N LEU A 376 29.10 6.64 -24.40
CA LEU A 376 29.04 6.31 -22.97
C LEU A 376 30.11 5.28 -22.54
N ARG A 377 30.37 4.27 -23.38
CA ARG A 377 31.34 3.20 -23.08
C ARG A 377 32.78 3.60 -23.31
N PHE A 378 33.01 4.50 -24.27
CA PHE A 378 34.33 4.96 -24.68
C PHE A 378 34.38 6.49 -24.67
N PRO A 379 34.36 7.12 -23.47
CA PRO A 379 34.44 8.57 -23.37
C PRO A 379 35.77 9.03 -23.99
N ALA A 380 35.71 10.07 -24.82
CA ALA A 380 36.92 10.65 -25.39
C ALA A 380 37.85 11.09 -24.25
N GLU A 381 39.11 10.63 -24.27
CA GLU A 381 40.14 11.08 -23.33
C GLU A 381 40.20 12.61 -23.40
N SER A 382 39.78 13.27 -22.31
CA SER A 382 39.61 14.72 -22.20
C SER A 382 40.90 15.41 -21.78
#